data_AF-A0A838TXK2-F1
#
_entry.id   AF-A0A838TXK2-F1
#
_cell.length_a   1.000
_cell.length_b   1.000
_cell.length_c   1.000
_cell.angle_alpha   90.00
_cell.angle_beta   90.00
_cell.angle_gamma   90.00
#
_symmetry.space_group_name_H-M   'P 1'
#
loop_
_entity.id
_entity.type
_entity.pdbx_description
1 polymer ?
#
loop_
_entity_poly.entity_id
_entity_poly.type
_entity_poly.pdbx_seq_one_letter_code
_entity_poly.pdbx_strand_id
1 'polypeptide(L)'
;MNSTLSADIIKEWGLGALPSEKQVDMVDRIGRILYQAILVKALDILSDKEQTEFDLILDEDNTTPDDVLKFLATKIPTLEQLITEERKSLKEDLLLPVS
;
A
#
# COMPACT_ATOMS: atom_id res chain seq x y z
N MET A 1 0.30 -5.03 -9.29
CA MET A 1 -0.17 -3.62 -9.22
C MET A 1 -0.88 -3.27 -10.50
N ASN A 2 -2.17 -2.90 -10.41
CA ASN A 2 -2.97 -2.44 -11.54
C ASN A 2 -2.33 -1.21 -12.19
N SER A 3 -2.21 -1.21 -13.51
CA SER A 3 -1.60 -0.14 -14.32
C SER A 3 -2.18 1.26 -14.06
N THR A 4 -3.42 1.32 -13.56
CA THR A 4 -4.10 2.56 -13.18
C THR A 4 -3.46 3.25 -11.97
N LEU A 5 -3.08 2.50 -10.93
CA LEU A 5 -2.51 3.05 -9.70
C LEU A 5 -1.13 3.68 -9.95
N SER A 6 -0.32 3.04 -10.79
CA SER A 6 1.00 3.56 -11.19
C SER A 6 0.90 4.89 -11.94
N ALA A 7 -0.05 5.01 -12.87
CA ALA A 7 -0.27 6.23 -13.64
C ALA A 7 -0.75 7.39 -12.75
N ASP A 8 -1.65 7.10 -11.80
CA ASP A 8 -2.16 8.09 -10.86
C ASP A 8 -1.03 8.61 -9.95
N ILE A 9 -0.19 7.74 -9.40
CA ILE A 9 0.97 8.14 -8.58
C ILE A 9 1.92 9.04 -9.39
N ILE A 10 2.26 8.65 -10.62
CA ILE A 10 3.19 9.42 -11.46
C ILE A 10 2.66 10.84 -11.70
N LYS A 11 1.36 10.96 -12.01
CA LYS A 11 0.72 12.24 -12.28
C LYS A 11 0.52 13.07 -11.03
N GLU A 12 -0.09 12.50 -9.99
CA GLU A 12 -0.50 13.23 -8.79
C GLU A 12 0.69 13.67 -7.93
N TRP A 13 1.80 12.93 -7.97
CA TRP A 13 2.99 13.19 -7.15
C TRP A 13 4.09 13.92 -7.94
N GLY A 14 3.80 14.34 -9.18
CA GLY A 14 4.70 15.14 -9.99
C GLY A 14 5.92 14.39 -10.53
N LEU A 15 5.87 13.05 -10.59
CA LEU A 15 6.98 12.23 -11.07
C LEU A 15 7.11 12.23 -12.59
N GLY A 16 6.12 12.75 -13.33
CA GLY A 16 6.10 12.76 -14.80
C GLY A 16 7.29 13.48 -15.46
N ALA A 17 8.01 14.34 -14.72
CA ALA A 17 9.23 14.99 -15.21
C ALA A 17 10.48 14.10 -15.13
N LEU A 18 10.41 12.97 -14.41
CA LEU A 18 11.52 12.03 -14.29
C LEU A 18 11.64 11.16 -15.55
N PRO A 19 12.83 10.63 -15.88
CA PRO A 19 12.97 9.58 -16.88
C PRO A 19 12.11 8.35 -16.56
N SER A 20 11.60 7.64 -17.57
CA SER A 20 10.67 6.53 -17.38
C SER A 20 11.18 5.44 -16.43
N GLU A 21 12.46 5.09 -16.51
CA GLU A 21 13.09 4.13 -15.59
C GLU A 21 13.00 4.62 -14.13
N LYS A 22 13.24 5.91 -13.90
CA LYS A 22 13.10 6.52 -12.56
C LYS A 22 11.66 6.63 -12.10
N GLN A 23 10.71 6.80 -13.01
CA GLN A 23 9.29 6.75 -12.66
C GLN A 23 8.90 5.36 -12.16
N VAL A 24 9.33 4.30 -12.86
CA VAL A 24 9.08 2.90 -12.47
C VAL A 24 9.71 2.61 -11.11
N ASP A 25 11.00 2.93 -10.92
CA ASP A 25 11.70 2.75 -9.65
C ASP A 25 10.97 3.45 -8.48
N MET A 26 10.53 4.68 -8.70
CA MET A 26 9.83 5.47 -7.68
C MET A 26 8.45 4.89 -7.35
N VAL A 27 7.67 4.52 -8.37
CA VAL A 27 6.36 3.88 -8.18
C VAL A 27 6.50 2.57 -7.41
N ASP A 28 7.48 1.75 -7.73
CA ASP A 28 7.72 0.49 -7.02
C ASP A 28 8.08 0.72 -5.56
N ARG A 29 8.93 1.71 -5.27
CA ARG A 29 9.28 2.08 -3.89
C ARG A 29 8.07 2.60 -3.12
N ILE A 30 7.28 3.47 -3.73
CA ILE A 30 6.05 4.01 -3.13
C ILE A 30 5.06 2.88 -2.86
N GLY A 31 4.87 1.97 -3.82
CA GLY A 31 3.98 0.83 -3.69
C GLY A 31 4.37 -0.08 -2.51
N ARG A 32 5.67 -0.32 -2.31
CA ARG A 32 6.16 -1.09 -1.16
C ARG A 32 5.90 -0.39 0.18
N ILE A 33 6.16 0.91 0.28
CA ILE A 33 5.93 1.68 1.51
C ILE A 33 4.43 1.73 1.83
N LEU A 34 3.60 2.01 0.82
CA LEU A 34 2.15 2.03 0.97
C LEU A 34 1.62 0.66 1.43
N TYR A 35 2.09 -0.42 0.80
CA TYR A 35 1.72 -1.78 1.21
C TYR A 35 2.07 -2.04 2.67
N GLN A 36 3.30 -1.71 3.11
CA GLN A 36 3.71 -1.86 4.51
C GLN A 36 2.83 -1.05 5.46
N ALA A 37 2.49 0.20 5.12
CA ALA A 37 1.62 1.03 5.93
C ALA A 37 0.22 0.41 6.10
N ILE A 38 -0.34 -0.15 5.01
CA ILE A 38 -1.62 -0.85 5.04
C ILE A 38 -1.56 -2.07 5.96
N LEU A 39 -0.50 -2.87 5.92
CA LEU A 39 -0.36 -4.04 6.81
C LEU A 39 -0.34 -3.62 8.29
N VAL A 40 0.41 -2.56 8.63
CA VAL A 40 0.47 -2.04 10.00
C VAL A 40 -0.90 -1.56 10.46
N LYS A 41 -1.60 -0.79 9.63
CA LYS A 41 -2.95 -0.31 9.96
C LYS A 41 -3.99 -1.41 10.04
N ALA A 42 -3.85 -2.46 9.25
CA ALA A 42 -4.73 -3.61 9.33
C ALA A 42 -4.64 -4.28 10.71
N LEU A 43 -3.45 -4.39 11.30
CA LEU A 43 -3.28 -4.97 12.63
C LEU A 43 -4.07 -4.21 13.72
N ASP A 44 -4.18 -2.88 13.61
CA ASP A 44 -4.97 -2.07 14.54
C ASP A 44 -6.49 -2.30 14.43
N ILE A 45 -6.95 -2.86 13.30
CA ILE A 45 -8.37 -3.05 12.97
C ILE A 45 -8.80 -4.51 13.19
N LEU A 46 -7.94 -5.47 12.85
CA LEU A 46 -8.21 -6.89 12.95
C LEU A 46 -8.36 -7.30 14.43
N SER A 47 -9.33 -8.18 14.72
CA SER A 47 -9.41 -8.83 16.02
C SER A 47 -8.23 -9.78 16.26
N ASP A 48 -7.94 -10.16 17.51
CA ASP A 48 -6.86 -11.09 17.85
C ASP A 48 -6.90 -12.40 17.04
N LYS A 49 -8.12 -12.92 16.80
CA LYS A 49 -8.33 -14.12 15.99
C LYS A 49 -7.95 -13.86 14.53
N GLU A 50 -8.37 -12.74 13.97
CA GLU A 50 -8.08 -12.39 12.58
C GLU A 50 -6.61 -12.01 12.37
N GLN A 51 -5.94 -11.44 13.38
CA GLN A 51 -4.49 -11.24 13.37
C GLN A 51 -3.76 -12.59 13.33
N THR A 52 -4.22 -13.58 14.09
CA THR A 52 -3.66 -14.95 13.98
C THR A 52 -3.86 -15.54 12.57
N GLU A 53 -5.05 -15.36 11.98
CA GLU A 53 -5.31 -15.79 10.60
C GLU A 53 -4.43 -15.04 9.58
N PHE A 54 -4.17 -13.76 9.83
CA PHE A 54 -3.32 -12.91 9.01
C PHE A 54 -1.86 -13.33 9.04
N ASP A 55 -1.31 -13.60 10.24
CA ASP A 55 0.06 -14.09 10.41
C ASP A 55 0.29 -15.39 9.65
N LEU A 56 -0.67 -16.32 9.70
CA LEU A 56 -0.60 -17.59 8.96
C LEU A 56 -0.52 -17.38 7.45
N ILE A 57 -1.24 -16.41 6.91
CA ILE A 57 -1.19 -16.09 5.47
C ILE A 57 0.17 -15.50 5.10
N LEU A 58 0.75 -14.66 5.96
CA LEU A 58 2.05 -14.04 5.72
C LEU A 58 3.21 -15.06 5.79
N ASP A 59 3.05 -16.15 6.54
CA ASP A 59 4.04 -17.22 6.66
C ASP A 59 4.02 -18.23 5.48
N GLU A 60 3.04 -18.15 4.58
CA GLU A 60 2.98 -19.03 3.40
C GLU A 60 3.98 -18.58 2.32
N ASP A 61 4.87 -19.50 1.90
CA ASP A 61 5.95 -19.24 0.93
C ASP A 61 5.51 -18.66 -0.43
N ASN A 62 4.26 -18.87 -0.82
CA ASN A 62 3.71 -18.46 -2.12
C ASN A 62 2.72 -17.29 -2.02
N THR A 63 2.56 -16.70 -0.83
CA THR A 63 1.64 -15.58 -0.64
C THR A 63 2.11 -14.35 -1.41
N THR A 64 1.23 -13.85 -2.27
CA THR A 64 1.47 -12.60 -2.99
C THR A 64 0.84 -11.41 -2.26
N PRO A 65 1.31 -10.17 -2.48
CA PRO A 65 0.66 -8.98 -1.93
C PRO A 65 -0.83 -8.89 -2.27
N ASP A 66 -1.23 -9.33 -3.46
CA ASP A 66 -2.63 -9.35 -3.89
C ASP A 66 -3.47 -10.34 -3.07
N ASP A 67 -2.90 -11.48 -2.66
CA ASP A 67 -3.61 -12.46 -1.83
C ASP A 67 -3.83 -11.94 -0.41
N VAL A 68 -2.82 -11.27 0.14
CA VAL A 68 -2.93 -10.57 1.43
C VAL A 68 -4.00 -9.48 1.37
N LEU A 69 -3.99 -8.64 0.33
CA LEU A 69 -4.99 -7.58 0.17
C LEU A 69 -6.41 -8.13 -0.01
N LYS A 70 -6.58 -9.26 -0.72
CA LYS A 70 -7.89 -9.94 -0.82
C LYS A 70 -8.35 -10.43 0.55
N PHE A 71 -7.48 -11.04 1.34
CA PHE A 71 -7.82 -11.45 2.69
C PHE A 71 -8.27 -10.25 3.53
N LEU A 72 -7.48 -9.17 3.54
CA LEU A 72 -7.83 -7.95 4.26
C LEU A 72 -9.17 -7.37 3.80
N ALA A 73 -9.48 -7.42 2.50
CA ALA A 73 -10.77 -6.95 1.98
C ALA A 73 -11.96 -7.75 2.52
N THR A 74 -11.77 -9.02 2.88
CA THR A 74 -12.82 -9.84 3.52
C THR A 74 -13.03 -9.50 5.00
N LYS A 75 -12.03 -8.92 5.66
CA LYS A 75 -12.04 -8.61 7.10
C LYS A 75 -12.31 -7.13 7.39
N ILE A 76 -11.87 -6.25 6.49
CA ILE A 76 -11.92 -4.79 6.63
C ILE A 76 -12.82 -4.25 5.50
N PRO A 77 -14.12 -4.04 5.73
CA PRO A 77 -15.05 -3.55 4.71
C PRO A 77 -14.66 -2.18 4.13
N THR A 78 -13.88 -1.40 4.88
CA THR A 78 -13.39 -0.07 4.52
C THR A 78 -11.96 -0.08 3.95
N LEU A 79 -11.44 -1.23 3.53
CA LEU A 79 -10.04 -1.34 3.07
C LEU A 79 -9.68 -0.34 1.96
N GLU A 80 -10.54 -0.15 0.96
CA GLU A 80 -10.29 0.81 -0.13
C GLU A 80 -10.16 2.26 0.38
N GLN A 81 -10.94 2.61 1.41
CA GLN A 81 -10.82 3.91 2.06
C GLN A 81 -9.49 4.01 2.81
N LEU A 82 -9.11 2.96 3.55
CA LEU A 82 -7.82 2.90 4.24
C LEU A 82 -6.65 3.08 3.25
N ILE A 83 -6.66 2.38 2.12
CA ILE A 83 -5.63 2.52 1.07
C ILE A 83 -5.55 3.96 0.57
N THR A 84 -6.71 4.60 0.36
CA THR A 84 -6.78 5.99 -0.10
C THR A 84 -6.21 6.97 0.93
N GLU A 85 -6.53 6.75 2.22
CA GLU A 85 -6.04 7.55 3.34
C GLU A 85 -4.53 7.39 3.53
N GLU A 86 -4.03 6.15 3.55
CA GLU A 86 -2.58 5.87 3.67
C GLU A 86 -1.81 6.43 2.48
N ARG A 87 -2.34 6.35 1.27
CA ARG A 87 -1.73 6.97 0.08
C ARG A 87 -1.63 8.48 0.24
N LYS A 88 -2.67 9.12 0.77
CA LYS A 88 -2.67 10.57 1.02
C LYS A 88 -1.65 10.93 2.10
N SER A 89 -1.64 10.20 3.22
CA SER A 89 -0.69 10.40 4.32
C SER A 89 0.75 10.26 3.81
N LEU A 90 1.05 9.18 3.09
CA LEU A 90 2.39 8.95 2.55
C LEU A 90 2.83 10.04 1.58
N LYS A 91 1.91 10.56 0.77
CA LYS A 91 2.19 11.70 -0.11
C LYS A 91 2.57 12.95 0.69
N GLU A 92 1.82 13.24 1.75
CA GLU A 92 2.10 14.38 2.64
C GLU A 92 3.46 14.19 3.32
N ASP A 93 3.77 13.02 3.85
CA ASP A 93 5.04 12.73 4.52
C ASP A 93 6.26 12.84 3.59
N LEU A 94 6.13 12.45 2.33
CA LEU A 94 7.23 12.48 1.37
C LEU A 94 7.42 13.84 0.69
N LEU A 95 6.37 14.66 0.58
CA LEU A 95 6.40 15.95 -0.11
C LEU A 95 6.47 17.14 0.83
N LEU A 96 6.14 16.99 2.12
CA LEU A 96 6.36 18.03 3.11
C LEU A 96 7.85 18.04 3.51
N PRO A 97 8.51 19.21 3.49
CA PRO A 97 9.87 19.31 3.99
C PRO A 97 9.87 19.00 5.48
N VAL A 98 10.69 18.00 5.88
CA VAL A 98 11.05 17.79 7.29
C VAL A 98 11.64 19.11 7.78
N SER A 99 10.90 19.80 8.64
CA SER A 99 11.27 21.11 9.20
C SER A 99 12.34 20.98 10.26
#